data_AF-A0A9Q8VBQ7-F1
#
_entry.id   AF-A0A9Q8VBQ7-F1
#
_cell.length_a   1.000
_cell.length_b   1.000
_cell.length_c   1.000
_cell.angle_alpha   90.00
_cell.angle_beta   90.00
_cell.angle_gamma   90.00
#
_symmetry.space_group_name_H-M   'P 1'
#
loop_
_entity.id
_entity.type
_entity.pdbx_description
1 polymer ?
#
loop_
_entity_poly.entity_id
_entity_poly.type
_entity_poly.pdbx_seq_one_letter_code
_entity_poly.pdbx_strand_id
1 'polypeptide(L)'
;MLRALVPIAVSSISRFTQSSQAFLTVHPVMAATRRSSRLNGRAEGKPPAEAMPPPPPAPQSQLNKRKRKAAPDAGEVPQAQPATPPRKRTQPMQEPPPLTPTPSAVKVIAEAADGSNKARNATVTRLADPRTTNATLLSPETSRLVASRDIEAISPSKAPAARTTTQTLLQEACEHLIMVDARLKPLIEKNHCRVFSPEGLAERIDPFESLSSGIISQQVSGAAAKSIKAKFVALFDRDGATGRFPHPSEVAKCSIEKLRTAGLSQRKAEYIQGLAEKFAAGELSAQMLHDVPYDELVEKLIAVRGLGRWSVEMFACFGLKRMDVFSVGDLGVQRGMAAFVGRDVAKLKAKGGKWKYMSEQDMLDLSSKFAPYRSLFMWLMWRVEETDVSTME
;
A
#
# COMPACT_ATOMS: atom_id res chain seq x y z
N MET A 1 1.54 27.65 -22.80
CA MET A 1 2.02 27.64 -21.40
C MET A 1 1.52 26.35 -20.77
N LEU A 2 2.27 25.26 -20.64
CA LEU A 2 3.73 25.05 -20.78
C LEU A 2 4.60 25.97 -19.89
N ARG A 3 4.86 25.49 -18.68
CA ARG A 3 6.17 25.35 -17.99
C ARG A 3 5.93 24.28 -16.91
N ALA A 4 6.66 23.16 -16.85
CA ALA A 4 8.11 22.99 -16.66
C ALA A 4 8.54 23.42 -15.24
N LEU A 5 9.23 22.60 -14.44
CA LEU A 5 9.91 21.32 -14.71
C LEU A 5 9.93 20.37 -13.50
N VAL A 6 10.02 19.07 -13.80
CA VAL A 6 10.53 18.00 -12.92
C VAL A 6 12.06 18.12 -12.85
N PRO A 7 12.67 18.06 -11.66
CA PRO A 7 13.66 17.01 -11.37
C PRO A 7 13.61 16.52 -9.90
N ILE A 8 14.70 15.90 -9.42
CA ILE A 8 15.06 15.57 -8.01
C ILE A 8 14.64 14.17 -7.47
N ALA A 9 13.64 13.49 -8.03
CA ALA A 9 13.09 12.23 -7.48
C ALA A 9 13.97 10.95 -7.57
N VAL A 10 15.30 11.05 -7.71
CA VAL A 10 16.21 9.97 -8.17
C VAL A 10 17.39 9.68 -7.19
N SER A 11 17.35 10.24 -5.97
CA SER A 11 18.49 10.22 -5.03
C SER A 11 18.28 9.52 -3.67
N SER A 12 17.08 9.01 -3.34
CA SER A 12 16.72 8.75 -1.93
C SER A 12 16.88 7.32 -1.39
N ILE A 13 17.21 6.31 -2.21
CA ILE A 13 17.52 4.96 -1.69
C ILE A 13 19.02 4.78 -1.44
N SER A 14 19.86 5.40 -2.27
CA SER A 14 21.30 5.11 -2.41
C SER A 14 22.17 5.52 -1.20
N ARG A 15 21.57 5.87 -0.05
CA ARG A 15 22.27 6.41 1.13
C ARG A 15 21.63 5.92 2.43
N PHE A 16 22.11 4.78 2.94
CA PHE A 16 21.91 4.42 4.35
C PHE A 16 23.18 3.85 5.04
N THR A 17 24.37 4.15 4.48
CA THR A 17 25.66 3.68 5.00
C THR A 17 26.79 4.70 4.83
N GLN A 18 26.69 5.89 5.47
CA GLN A 18 27.87 6.63 5.98
C GLN A 18 27.46 7.88 6.78
N SER A 19 28.34 8.31 7.70
CA SER A 19 28.29 9.62 8.36
C SER A 19 29.68 10.04 8.84
N SER A 20 30.33 10.99 8.14
CA SER A 20 31.34 11.88 8.74
C SER A 20 31.82 13.01 7.81
N GLN A 21 32.01 14.18 8.43
CA GLN A 21 33.04 15.20 8.16
C GLN A 21 33.06 16.08 6.88
N ALA A 22 33.62 17.28 7.11
CA ALA A 22 34.28 18.24 6.20
C ALA A 22 33.49 19.30 5.40
N PHE A 23 34.15 20.46 5.26
CA PHE A 23 33.70 21.73 4.65
C PHE A 23 34.02 21.82 3.14
N LEU A 24 33.26 22.63 2.38
CA LEU A 24 33.76 23.91 1.81
C LEU A 24 32.67 24.73 1.09
N THR A 25 32.90 26.04 0.98
CA THR A 25 31.96 27.05 0.44
C THR A 25 32.47 27.70 -0.85
N VAL A 26 31.60 27.85 -1.87
CA VAL A 26 31.79 28.76 -3.02
C VAL A 26 30.44 29.39 -3.41
N HIS A 27 30.47 30.64 -3.89
CA HIS A 27 29.28 31.45 -4.23
C HIS A 27 28.68 31.15 -5.63
N PRO A 28 27.40 31.51 -5.87
CA PRO A 28 26.74 31.37 -7.17
C PRO A 28 26.97 32.56 -8.12
N VAL A 29 26.77 32.33 -9.42
CA VAL A 29 26.71 33.37 -10.48
C VAL A 29 25.30 33.43 -11.08
N MET A 30 24.87 34.61 -11.52
CA MET A 30 23.47 34.94 -11.81
C MET A 30 22.97 34.53 -13.21
N ALA A 31 21.65 34.51 -13.37
CA ALA A 31 20.94 34.20 -14.62
C ALA A 31 20.78 35.42 -15.56
N ALA A 32 20.53 35.15 -16.86
CA ALA A 32 20.02 36.15 -17.81
C ALA A 32 19.11 35.54 -18.91
N THR A 33 17.84 35.99 -18.95
CA THR A 33 17.10 36.59 -20.09
C THR A 33 17.38 36.10 -21.55
N ARG A 34 16.42 35.96 -22.50
CA ARG A 34 15.28 36.85 -22.88
C ARG A 34 14.12 36.12 -23.63
N ARG A 35 13.02 36.86 -23.82
CA ARG A 35 11.95 36.88 -24.86
C ARG A 35 11.66 35.60 -25.69
N SER A 36 10.42 35.13 -25.90
CA SER A 36 9.10 35.75 -26.16
C SER A 36 8.86 36.25 -27.59
N SER A 37 8.05 35.52 -28.35
CA SER A 37 7.18 36.01 -29.43
C SER A 37 5.88 35.19 -29.48
N ARG A 38 4.78 35.80 -29.94
CA ARG A 38 3.50 35.15 -30.27
C ARG A 38 3.23 35.39 -31.75
N LEU A 39 2.69 34.40 -32.46
CA LEU A 39 1.81 34.62 -33.61
C LEU A 39 0.61 33.65 -33.50
N ASN A 40 -0.51 34.02 -34.12
CA ASN A 40 -1.79 33.34 -33.98
C ASN A 40 -2.55 33.44 -35.31
N GLY A 41 -3.13 32.34 -35.79
CA GLY A 41 -3.77 32.25 -37.11
C GLY A 41 -5.09 31.48 -37.08
N ARG A 42 -6.17 32.15 -37.49
CA ARG A 42 -7.43 31.55 -37.97
C ARG A 42 -7.30 31.32 -39.49
N ALA A 43 -8.02 30.43 -40.16
CA ALA A 43 -8.81 29.24 -39.76
C ALA A 43 -8.93 28.35 -41.05
N GLU A 44 -9.96 27.62 -41.52
CA GLU A 44 -11.39 27.36 -41.22
C GLU A 44 -11.73 25.89 -41.62
N GLY A 45 -13.02 25.51 -41.72
CA GLY A 45 -13.46 24.23 -42.33
C GLY A 45 -14.50 23.42 -41.54
N LYS A 46 -15.75 23.38 -42.06
CA LYS A 46 -16.90 22.53 -41.66
C LYS A 46 -17.99 22.71 -42.76
N PRO A 47 -19.09 21.92 -42.89
CA PRO A 47 -19.52 20.66 -42.23
C PRO A 47 -19.72 19.56 -43.32
N PRO A 48 -20.75 18.64 -43.39
CA PRO A 48 -21.75 18.08 -42.45
C PRO A 48 -21.23 16.83 -41.69
N ALA A 49 -21.85 16.21 -40.68
CA ALA A 49 -23.22 16.19 -40.12
C ALA A 49 -24.21 15.19 -40.79
N GLU A 50 -24.35 14.00 -40.19
CA GLU A 50 -25.34 12.96 -40.49
C GLU A 50 -25.91 12.37 -39.18
N ALA A 51 -27.10 11.74 -39.21
CA ALA A 51 -27.99 11.64 -38.04
C ALA A 51 -28.25 10.21 -37.51
N MET A 52 -28.60 10.10 -36.22
CA MET A 52 -29.03 8.86 -35.57
C MET A 52 -30.57 8.72 -35.52
N PRO A 53 -31.13 7.52 -35.71
CA PRO A 53 -32.53 7.22 -35.40
C PRO A 53 -32.76 6.91 -33.89
N PRO A 54 -34.00 7.05 -33.37
CA PRO A 54 -34.31 6.94 -31.93
C PRO A 54 -34.73 5.53 -31.45
N PRO A 55 -34.69 5.25 -30.13
CA PRO A 55 -35.20 4.02 -29.52
C PRO A 55 -36.74 4.03 -29.26
N PRO A 56 -37.38 2.86 -29.11
CA PRO A 56 -38.83 2.73 -28.89
C PRO A 56 -39.29 3.03 -27.44
N PRO A 57 -40.60 3.29 -27.22
CA PRO A 57 -41.14 3.75 -25.93
C PRO A 57 -41.54 2.64 -24.95
N ALA A 58 -41.69 3.01 -23.67
CA ALA A 58 -42.21 2.16 -22.59
C ALA A 58 -43.69 2.50 -22.24
N PRO A 59 -44.51 1.53 -21.76
CA PRO A 59 -45.93 1.73 -21.47
C PRO A 59 -46.22 2.44 -20.12
N GLN A 60 -47.39 3.07 -20.01
CA GLN A 60 -47.89 3.73 -18.79
C GLN A 60 -49.17 3.07 -18.26
N SER A 61 -49.26 2.85 -16.94
CA SER A 61 -50.50 2.52 -16.20
C SER A 61 -50.20 2.46 -14.69
N GLN A 62 -50.99 2.96 -13.73
CA GLN A 62 -52.15 3.88 -13.75
C GLN A 62 -52.10 4.81 -12.50
N LEU A 63 -52.99 5.80 -12.44
CA LEU A 63 -53.22 6.61 -11.23
C LEU A 63 -53.92 5.82 -10.12
N ASN A 64 -53.79 6.29 -8.87
CA ASN A 64 -54.95 6.39 -7.99
C ASN A 64 -54.92 7.64 -7.10
N LYS A 65 -56.08 8.23 -6.80
CA LYS A 65 -56.24 9.51 -6.07
C LYS A 65 -57.47 9.50 -5.14
N ARG A 66 -57.28 9.84 -3.85
CA ARG A 66 -58.29 10.44 -2.93
C ARG A 66 -57.54 11.02 -1.72
N LYS A 67 -57.33 12.34 -1.55
CA LYS A 67 -58.22 13.49 -1.23
C LYS A 67 -58.86 13.47 0.18
N ARG A 68 -58.34 14.36 1.07
CA ARG A 68 -59.03 15.25 2.06
C ARG A 68 -59.95 14.59 3.13
N LYS A 69 -60.32 15.18 4.27
CA LYS A 69 -60.14 16.49 4.97
C LYS A 69 -59.82 16.13 6.48
N ALA A 70 -59.55 16.97 7.48
CA ALA A 70 -59.57 18.42 7.70
C ALA A 70 -58.71 18.86 8.92
N ALA A 71 -58.70 20.16 9.22
CA ALA A 71 -58.58 20.75 10.56
C ALA A 71 -59.81 21.68 10.79
N PRO A 72 -59.96 22.40 11.93
CA PRO A 72 -59.23 23.67 12.10
C PRO A 72 -58.87 24.12 13.56
N ASP A 73 -57.99 25.13 13.67
CA ASP A 73 -58.00 26.36 14.52
C ASP A 73 -58.28 26.33 16.05
N ALA A 74 -57.81 27.27 16.88
CA ALA A 74 -56.81 28.39 16.83
C ALA A 74 -56.40 28.71 18.31
N GLY A 75 -55.46 29.58 18.71
CA GLY A 75 -54.54 30.61 18.15
C GLY A 75 -53.71 31.17 19.35
N GLU A 76 -52.98 32.29 19.38
CA GLU A 76 -52.36 33.23 18.42
C GLU A 76 -51.28 34.05 19.23
N VAL A 77 -50.06 34.37 18.75
CA VAL A 77 -49.61 35.52 17.89
C VAL A 77 -49.55 36.88 18.63
N PRO A 78 -48.67 37.86 18.29
CA PRO A 78 -47.52 37.90 17.34
C PRO A 78 -46.16 37.74 18.10
N GLN A 79 -44.97 38.32 17.87
CA GLN A 79 -44.32 39.40 17.06
C GLN A 79 -42.83 39.00 16.81
N ALA A 80 -41.99 39.61 15.94
CA ALA A 80 -42.12 40.54 14.80
C ALA A 80 -40.97 40.28 13.77
N GLN A 81 -41.09 40.86 12.57
CA GLN A 81 -40.14 40.83 11.43
C GLN A 81 -39.75 42.31 11.06
N PRO A 82 -39.05 42.72 9.96
CA PRO A 82 -38.61 42.05 8.70
C PRO A 82 -37.12 42.35 8.31
N ALA A 83 -36.55 42.16 7.10
CA ALA A 83 -37.08 41.89 5.74
C ALA A 83 -36.11 41.07 4.82
N THR A 84 -36.56 40.82 3.57
CA THR A 84 -35.87 40.13 2.43
C THR A 84 -36.22 40.91 1.12
N PRO A 85 -36.15 40.44 -0.16
CA PRO A 85 -35.60 39.25 -0.88
C PRO A 85 -34.61 39.71 -2.04
N PRO A 86 -34.34 39.06 -3.22
CA PRO A 86 -34.89 37.86 -3.89
C PRO A 86 -33.91 36.85 -4.60
N ARG A 87 -34.48 35.95 -5.42
CA ARG A 87 -33.99 34.59 -5.82
C ARG A 87 -33.51 34.41 -7.28
N LYS A 88 -32.77 33.32 -7.55
CA LYS A 88 -33.01 32.24 -8.59
C LYS A 88 -31.98 31.07 -8.41
N ARG A 89 -32.41 29.79 -8.25
CA ARG A 89 -32.44 28.65 -9.24
C ARG A 89 -31.05 28.14 -9.74
N THR A 90 -30.69 26.85 -9.89
CA THR A 90 -31.42 25.54 -9.90
C THR A 90 -30.54 24.34 -9.38
N GLN A 91 -30.60 23.13 -9.99
CA GLN A 91 -29.90 21.83 -9.74
C GLN A 91 -29.77 21.08 -11.12
N PRO A 92 -29.22 19.82 -11.30
CA PRO A 92 -28.68 18.81 -10.37
C PRO A 92 -27.36 18.04 -10.79
N MET A 93 -26.91 17.10 -9.93
CA MET A 93 -26.14 15.83 -10.14
C MET A 93 -24.91 15.71 -11.08
N GLN A 94 -23.79 15.20 -10.55
CA GLN A 94 -23.22 13.85 -10.88
C GLN A 94 -21.98 13.49 -10.00
N GLU A 95 -21.61 12.21 -9.91
CA GLU A 95 -20.54 11.66 -9.05
C GLU A 95 -19.21 11.36 -9.80
N PRO A 96 -18.03 11.49 -9.16
CA PRO A 96 -16.76 10.97 -9.67
C PRO A 96 -16.35 9.58 -9.08
N PRO A 97 -15.53 8.79 -9.80
CA PRO A 97 -15.19 7.40 -9.44
C PRO A 97 -14.19 7.25 -8.26
N PRO A 98 -14.06 6.04 -7.66
CA PRO A 98 -13.36 5.85 -6.39
C PRO A 98 -11.84 6.02 -6.43
N LEU A 99 -11.29 6.59 -5.36
CA LEU A 99 -9.86 6.83 -5.16
C LEU A 99 -9.12 5.56 -4.68
N THR A 100 -8.16 5.09 -5.49
CA THR A 100 -7.19 4.06 -5.10
C THR A 100 -6.20 4.59 -4.03
N PRO A 101 -5.90 3.83 -2.97
CA PRO A 101 -5.02 4.29 -1.88
C PRO A 101 -3.53 4.24 -2.25
N THR A 102 -3.03 5.27 -2.93
CA THR A 102 -1.58 5.45 -3.21
C THR A 102 -0.79 5.64 -1.89
N PRO A 103 0.38 5.01 -1.69
CA PRO A 103 0.97 4.82 -0.35
C PRO A 103 1.72 6.04 0.24
N SER A 104 1.01 7.12 0.60
CA SER A 104 1.53 8.18 1.48
C SER A 104 1.62 7.78 2.97
N ALA A 105 1.45 6.49 3.28
CA ALA A 105 1.23 5.96 4.62
C ALA A 105 2.36 5.06 5.16
N VAL A 106 3.49 4.95 4.45
CA VAL A 106 4.66 4.14 4.87
C VAL A 106 5.86 5.02 5.21
N LYS A 107 5.63 6.11 5.96
CA LYS A 107 6.71 6.78 6.72
C LYS A 107 6.40 6.93 8.22
N VAL A 108 5.54 6.07 8.76
CA VAL A 108 5.53 5.76 10.20
C VAL A 108 5.25 4.27 10.44
N ILE A 109 6.31 3.48 10.29
CA ILE A 109 6.54 2.29 11.13
C ILE A 109 8.01 2.33 11.59
N ALA A 110 8.38 3.45 12.24
CA ALA A 110 9.68 3.70 12.87
C ALA A 110 9.57 4.86 13.88
N GLU A 111 10.55 4.95 14.79
CA GLU A 111 10.80 6.05 15.74
C GLU A 111 9.62 6.46 16.64
N ALA A 112 9.45 5.73 17.75
CA ALA A 112 8.87 6.26 19.00
C ALA A 112 9.29 5.37 20.19
N ALA A 113 10.61 5.27 20.42
CA ALA A 113 11.19 4.51 21.53
C ALA A 113 12.65 4.92 21.77
N ASP A 114 12.88 6.16 22.19
CA ASP A 114 14.05 6.46 23.01
C ASP A 114 13.69 6.14 24.48
N GLY A 115 14.66 5.74 25.31
CA GLY A 115 14.42 5.45 26.73
C GLY A 115 13.82 4.08 27.09
N SER A 116 14.10 3.00 26.34
CA SER A 116 14.02 1.64 26.92
C SER A 116 14.98 0.64 26.26
N ASN A 117 15.55 -0.27 27.06
CA ASN A 117 16.63 -1.17 26.63
C ASN A 117 16.07 -2.39 25.88
N LYS A 118 15.49 -2.16 24.69
CA LYS A 118 14.81 -3.18 23.90
C LYS A 118 15.83 -4.15 23.30
N ALA A 119 15.83 -5.39 23.79
CA ALA A 119 16.76 -6.43 23.36
C ALA A 119 16.78 -6.58 21.82
N ARG A 120 17.98 -6.53 21.22
CA ARG A 120 18.16 -6.73 19.79
C ARG A 120 17.71 -8.14 19.43
N ASN A 121 16.86 -8.28 18.40
CA ASN A 121 16.54 -9.60 17.84
C ASN A 121 17.85 -10.22 17.31
N ALA A 122 18.29 -11.32 17.90
CA ALA A 122 19.47 -12.03 17.43
C ALA A 122 19.17 -12.69 16.07
N THR A 123 20.12 -12.57 15.13
CA THR A 123 20.00 -13.15 13.79
C THR A 123 20.20 -14.66 13.84
N VAL A 124 19.12 -15.41 14.02
CA VAL A 124 19.15 -16.89 14.02
C VAL A 124 19.26 -17.40 12.59
N THR A 125 20.34 -18.13 12.30
CA THR A 125 20.51 -18.88 11.05
C THR A 125 19.56 -20.08 11.05
N ARG A 126 18.55 -20.04 10.18
CA ARG A 126 17.52 -21.08 10.04
C ARG A 126 17.22 -21.33 8.56
N LEU A 127 16.50 -22.40 8.26
CA LEU A 127 16.07 -22.70 6.89
C LEU A 127 15.15 -21.58 6.35
N ALA A 128 15.28 -21.30 5.07
CA ALA A 128 14.42 -20.36 4.34
C ALA A 128 13.92 -21.01 3.04
N ASP A 129 12.68 -20.70 2.67
CA ASP A 129 12.08 -21.07 1.38
C ASP A 129 11.47 -19.80 0.78
N PRO A 130 11.90 -19.35 -0.40
CA PRO A 130 11.37 -18.14 -1.03
C PRO A 130 9.84 -18.12 -1.20
N ARG A 131 9.18 -19.29 -1.29
CA ARG A 131 7.72 -19.41 -1.51
C ARG A 131 6.90 -19.41 -0.22
N THR A 132 7.50 -19.66 0.93
CA THR A 132 6.81 -19.70 2.24
C THR A 132 7.18 -18.49 3.11
N THR A 133 6.63 -18.45 4.32
CA THR A 133 6.88 -17.38 5.29
C THR A 133 8.30 -17.45 5.85
N ASN A 134 9.14 -16.46 5.53
CA ASN A 134 10.48 -16.31 6.10
C ASN A 134 10.52 -15.31 7.27
N ALA A 135 9.38 -14.69 7.62
CA ALA A 135 9.24 -13.89 8.83
C ALA A 135 9.36 -14.72 10.09
N THR A 136 9.74 -14.09 11.20
CA THR A 136 9.68 -14.70 12.53
C THR A 136 8.38 -14.25 13.20
N LEU A 137 7.35 -15.10 13.20
CA LEU A 137 6.00 -14.68 13.61
C LEU A 137 5.77 -14.79 15.12
N LEU A 138 4.95 -13.89 15.67
CA LEU A 138 4.38 -13.98 17.01
C LEU A 138 2.91 -14.39 16.93
N SER A 139 2.44 -15.27 17.81
CA SER A 139 1.01 -15.49 18.06
C SER A 139 0.41 -14.25 18.73
N PRO A 140 -0.55 -13.56 18.11
CA PRO A 140 -1.17 -12.35 18.68
C PRO A 140 -1.90 -12.57 20.01
N GLU A 141 -2.20 -13.82 20.36
CA GLU A 141 -2.96 -14.21 21.55
C GLU A 141 -2.05 -14.54 22.74
N THR A 142 -0.81 -14.97 22.48
CA THR A 142 0.10 -15.52 23.50
C THR A 142 1.50 -14.92 23.49
N SER A 143 1.83 -14.08 22.51
CA SER A 143 3.18 -13.53 22.25
C SER A 143 4.28 -14.59 22.07
N ARG A 144 3.90 -15.86 21.87
CA ARG A 144 4.82 -16.97 21.60
C ARG A 144 5.34 -16.89 20.17
N LEU A 145 6.59 -17.27 19.97
CA LEU A 145 7.19 -17.40 18.65
C LEU A 145 6.59 -18.62 17.93
N VAL A 146 6.08 -18.41 16.72
CA VAL A 146 5.84 -19.48 15.74
C VAL A 146 7.17 -19.72 15.04
N ALA A 147 7.82 -20.83 15.39
CA ALA A 147 9.11 -21.21 14.85
C ALA A 147 8.99 -21.83 13.45
N SER A 148 9.85 -21.38 12.54
CA SER A 148 10.11 -22.09 11.29
C SER A 148 10.96 -23.34 11.54
N ARG A 149 11.05 -24.24 10.56
CA ARG A 149 11.89 -25.45 10.61
C ARG A 149 13.36 -25.13 10.90
N ASP A 150 13.89 -25.69 11.98
CA ASP A 150 15.31 -25.60 12.34
C ASP A 150 16.19 -26.46 11.43
N ILE A 151 17.46 -26.07 11.28
CA ILE A 151 18.44 -26.77 10.44
C ILE A 151 18.75 -28.16 11.02
N GLU A 152 18.78 -28.28 12.35
CA GLU A 152 19.07 -29.52 13.09
C GLU A 152 17.95 -30.57 12.97
N ALA A 153 16.74 -30.17 12.57
CA ALA A 153 15.61 -31.07 12.36
C ALA A 153 15.68 -31.87 11.04
N ILE A 154 16.66 -31.59 10.16
CA ILE A 154 16.87 -32.36 8.93
C ILE A 154 17.63 -33.66 9.25
N SER A 155 16.97 -34.81 9.10
CA SER A 155 17.63 -36.11 9.15
C SER A 155 18.72 -36.21 8.06
N PRO A 156 19.98 -36.58 8.40
CA PRO A 156 21.11 -36.53 7.48
C PRO A 156 20.98 -37.43 6.24
N SER A 157 20.09 -38.43 6.29
CA SER A 157 19.87 -39.41 5.22
C SER A 157 19.11 -38.89 3.99
N LYS A 158 18.66 -37.62 4.00
CA LYS A 158 18.08 -36.95 2.82
C LYS A 158 18.63 -35.52 2.69
N ALA A 159 19.78 -35.37 2.04
CA ALA A 159 20.34 -34.07 1.71
C ALA A 159 19.45 -33.31 0.71
N PRO A 160 18.94 -32.10 1.02
CA PRO A 160 18.23 -31.27 0.05
C PRO A 160 19.19 -30.70 -0.99
N ALA A 161 18.75 -30.57 -2.25
CA ALA A 161 19.57 -30.09 -3.36
C ALA A 161 19.94 -28.60 -3.30
N ALA A 162 19.32 -27.83 -2.40
CA ALA A 162 19.74 -26.50 -1.98
C ALA A 162 19.45 -26.35 -0.47
N ARG A 163 20.30 -25.62 0.26
CA ARG A 163 20.17 -25.37 1.71
C ARG A 163 20.07 -23.88 2.02
N THR A 164 19.20 -23.17 1.30
CA THR A 164 18.95 -21.74 1.50
C THR A 164 18.62 -21.44 2.96
N THR A 165 19.28 -20.44 3.54
CA THR A 165 19.11 -20.03 4.94
C THR A 165 18.73 -18.56 5.05
N THR A 166 18.24 -18.13 6.21
CA THR A 166 18.03 -16.70 6.53
C THR A 166 19.29 -15.82 6.42
N GLN A 167 20.50 -16.40 6.37
CA GLN A 167 21.74 -15.67 6.12
C GLN A 167 22.02 -15.50 4.63
N THR A 168 21.71 -16.51 3.81
CA THR A 168 22.09 -16.58 2.39
C THR A 168 20.98 -16.20 1.41
N LEU A 169 19.72 -16.23 1.84
CA LEU A 169 18.51 -16.03 1.02
C LEU A 169 18.57 -14.78 0.12
N LEU A 170 18.98 -13.61 0.66
CA LEU A 170 19.09 -12.39 -0.14
C LEU A 170 20.26 -12.43 -1.13
N GLN A 171 21.37 -13.07 -0.78
CA GLN A 171 22.51 -13.24 -1.70
C GLN A 171 22.12 -14.14 -2.88
N GLU A 172 21.56 -15.32 -2.59
CA GLU A 172 21.07 -16.26 -3.60
C GLU A 172 20.02 -15.61 -4.53
N ALA A 173 19.12 -14.79 -3.96
CA ALA A 173 18.13 -14.02 -4.71
C ALA A 173 18.76 -12.98 -5.65
N CYS A 174 19.76 -12.23 -5.18
CA CYS A 174 20.49 -11.25 -5.99
C CYS A 174 21.28 -11.92 -7.13
N GLU A 175 21.98 -13.02 -6.83
CA GLU A 175 22.75 -13.80 -7.81
C GLU A 175 21.83 -14.38 -8.90
N HIS A 176 20.68 -14.95 -8.51
CA HIS A 176 19.67 -15.43 -9.45
C HIS A 176 19.10 -14.30 -10.34
N LEU A 177 18.75 -13.13 -9.76
CA LEU A 177 18.25 -12.00 -10.54
C LEU A 177 19.27 -11.51 -11.58
N ILE A 178 20.55 -11.44 -11.21
CA ILE A 178 21.64 -11.02 -12.12
C ILE A 178 21.88 -12.07 -13.21
N MET A 179 21.76 -13.36 -12.89
CA MET A 179 21.82 -14.46 -13.86
C MET A 179 20.69 -14.38 -14.90
N VAL A 180 19.47 -14.02 -14.47
CA VAL A 180 18.29 -13.93 -15.35
C VAL A 180 18.31 -12.66 -16.20
N ASP A 181 18.71 -11.52 -15.65
CA ASP A 181 18.87 -10.26 -16.39
C ASP A 181 19.98 -9.39 -15.76
N ALA A 182 21.14 -9.36 -16.42
CA ALA A 182 22.35 -8.68 -15.92
C ALA A 182 22.14 -7.18 -15.68
N ARG A 183 21.13 -6.54 -16.30
CA ARG A 183 20.78 -5.12 -16.10
C ARG A 183 20.28 -4.84 -14.68
N LEU A 184 19.90 -5.86 -13.91
CA LEU A 184 19.57 -5.73 -12.49
C LEU A 184 20.80 -5.55 -11.58
N LYS A 185 22.03 -5.86 -12.06
CA LYS A 185 23.26 -5.72 -11.27
C LYS A 185 23.47 -4.30 -10.68
N PRO A 186 23.52 -3.21 -11.47
CA PRO A 186 23.71 -1.86 -10.92
C PRO A 186 22.56 -1.44 -9.99
N LEU A 187 21.33 -1.94 -10.20
CA LEU A 187 20.21 -1.72 -9.29
C LEU A 187 20.40 -2.43 -7.94
N ILE A 188 20.93 -3.65 -7.94
CA ILE A 188 21.20 -4.42 -6.72
C ILE A 188 22.36 -3.79 -5.93
N GLU A 189 23.47 -3.45 -6.62
CA GLU A 189 24.65 -2.83 -6.00
C GLU A 189 24.34 -1.45 -5.39
N LYS A 190 23.45 -0.66 -6.02
CA LYS A 190 23.00 0.64 -5.52
C LYS A 190 21.99 0.55 -4.36
N ASN A 191 21.17 -0.50 -4.29
CA ASN A 191 19.96 -0.51 -3.46
C ASN A 191 19.87 -1.77 -2.56
N HIS A 192 20.48 -1.72 -1.36
CA HIS A 192 20.42 -2.83 -0.40
C HIS A 192 19.00 -3.11 0.12
N CYS A 193 18.50 -4.34 -0.09
CA CYS A 193 17.14 -4.74 0.29
C CYS A 193 17.05 -5.26 1.74
N ARG A 194 17.09 -4.35 2.73
CA ARG A 194 16.97 -4.69 4.17
C ARG A 194 15.74 -5.55 4.51
N VAL A 195 14.66 -5.53 3.71
CA VAL A 195 13.46 -6.34 3.96
C VAL A 195 13.78 -7.83 4.05
N PHE A 196 14.66 -8.33 3.17
CA PHE A 196 15.03 -9.73 3.06
C PHE A 196 16.47 -10.00 3.55
N SER A 197 17.17 -8.99 4.06
CA SER A 197 18.48 -9.19 4.71
C SER A 197 18.30 -9.99 6.01
N PRO A 198 19.38 -10.58 6.56
CA PRO A 198 19.26 -11.43 7.76
C PRO A 198 18.64 -10.69 8.95
N GLU A 199 18.94 -9.39 9.11
CA GLU A 199 18.34 -8.52 10.12
C GLU A 199 16.84 -8.30 9.89
N GLY A 200 16.41 -8.24 8.62
CA GLY A 200 15.02 -8.11 8.21
C GLY A 200 14.21 -9.40 8.39
N LEU A 201 14.84 -10.58 8.29
CA LEU A 201 14.20 -11.88 8.55
C LEU A 201 14.16 -12.22 10.06
N ALA A 202 15.11 -11.68 10.83
CA ALA A 202 15.12 -11.70 12.29
C ALA A 202 14.07 -10.76 12.93
N GLU A 203 13.36 -9.95 12.15
CA GLU A 203 12.25 -9.13 12.65
C GLU A 203 11.10 -10.01 13.15
N ARG A 204 10.75 -9.84 14.44
CA ARG A 204 9.56 -10.44 15.03
C ARG A 204 8.32 -9.67 14.57
N ILE A 205 7.41 -10.35 13.88
CA ILE A 205 6.19 -9.77 13.31
C ILE A 205 4.97 -10.37 14.01
N ASP A 206 4.15 -9.52 14.63
CA ASP A 206 2.78 -9.87 15.00
C ASP A 206 1.86 -9.68 13.76
N PRO A 207 1.20 -10.73 13.26
CA PRO A 207 0.32 -10.62 12.09
C PRO A 207 -0.89 -9.70 12.29
N PHE A 208 -1.47 -9.69 13.50
CA PHE A 208 -2.65 -8.88 13.80
C PHE A 208 -2.30 -7.40 13.94
N GLU A 209 -1.19 -7.06 14.61
CA GLU A 209 -0.64 -5.71 14.63
C GLU A 209 -0.33 -5.22 13.21
N SER A 210 0.34 -6.07 12.41
CA SER A 210 0.78 -5.70 11.05
C SER A 210 -0.41 -5.43 10.12
N LEU A 211 -1.40 -6.33 10.07
CA LEU A 211 -2.62 -6.17 9.27
C LEU A 211 -3.48 -5.00 9.77
N SER A 212 -3.66 -4.85 11.08
CA SER A 212 -4.39 -3.71 11.68
C SER A 212 -3.69 -2.37 11.37
N SER A 213 -2.36 -2.32 11.47
CA SER A 213 -1.56 -1.15 11.10
C SER A 213 -1.72 -0.80 9.61
N GLY A 214 -1.78 -1.81 8.75
CA GLY A 214 -2.12 -1.64 7.33
C GLY A 214 -3.47 -0.96 7.12
N ILE A 215 -4.53 -1.43 7.80
CA ILE A 215 -5.88 -0.84 7.74
C ILE A 215 -5.89 0.59 8.30
N ILE A 216 -5.21 0.85 9.43
CA ILE A 216 -5.03 2.19 10.00
C ILE A 216 -4.41 3.15 8.98
N SER A 217 -3.40 2.70 8.23
CA SER A 217 -2.65 3.49 7.25
C SER A 217 -3.40 3.79 5.94
N GLN A 218 -4.46 3.06 5.57
CA GLN A 218 -5.17 3.28 4.29
C GLN A 218 -5.67 4.74 4.13
N GLN A 219 -5.42 5.37 2.97
CA GLN A 219 -5.93 6.71 2.60
C GLN A 219 -5.59 7.86 3.58
N VAL A 220 -4.52 7.74 4.39
CA VAL A 220 -4.04 8.81 5.27
C VAL A 220 -2.53 9.06 5.09
N SER A 221 -2.02 10.18 5.61
CA SER A 221 -0.57 10.40 5.69
C SER A 221 0.04 9.52 6.80
N GLY A 222 1.32 9.17 6.67
CA GLY A 222 2.03 8.42 7.71
C GLY A 222 1.99 9.08 9.09
N ALA A 223 2.07 10.41 9.16
CA ALA A 223 1.94 11.15 10.41
C ALA A 223 0.54 11.00 11.07
N ALA A 224 -0.52 11.00 10.26
CA ALA A 224 -1.86 10.70 10.75
C ALA A 224 -2.00 9.24 11.20
N ALA A 225 -1.44 8.29 10.44
CA ALA A 225 -1.40 6.87 10.81
C ALA A 225 -0.69 6.64 12.17
N LYS A 226 0.41 7.36 12.45
CA LYS A 226 1.07 7.37 13.78
C LYS A 226 0.13 7.79 14.90
N SER A 227 -0.53 8.94 14.72
CA SER A 227 -1.43 9.50 15.74
C SER A 227 -2.60 8.55 16.01
N ILE A 228 -3.19 7.97 14.96
CA ILE A 228 -4.29 7.01 15.09
C ILE A 228 -3.83 5.71 15.73
N LYS A 229 -2.68 5.13 15.33
CA LYS A 229 -2.15 3.89 15.94
C LYS A 229 -1.78 4.08 17.42
N ALA A 230 -1.12 5.19 17.77
CA ALA A 230 -0.77 5.49 19.15
C ALA A 230 -2.02 5.66 20.04
N LYS A 231 -3.03 6.40 19.55
CA LYS A 231 -4.32 6.54 20.25
C LYS A 231 -5.07 5.22 20.36
N PHE A 232 -5.03 4.38 19.31
CA PHE A 232 -5.66 3.06 19.30
C PHE A 232 -5.05 2.15 20.38
N VAL A 233 -3.73 2.08 20.47
CA VAL A 233 -3.02 1.37 21.56
C VAL A 233 -3.43 1.90 22.94
N ALA A 234 -3.47 3.23 23.10
CA ALA A 234 -3.89 3.88 24.36
C ALA A 234 -5.35 3.60 24.77
N LEU A 235 -6.21 3.05 23.91
CA LEU A 235 -7.56 2.58 24.31
C LEU A 235 -7.53 1.30 25.16
N PHE A 236 -6.40 0.59 25.19
CA PHE A 236 -6.23 -0.72 25.80
C PHE A 236 -5.09 -0.78 26.84
N ASP A 237 -4.11 0.14 26.79
CA ASP A 237 -3.07 0.28 27.82
C ASP A 237 -3.62 0.94 29.09
N ARG A 238 -4.52 0.23 29.80
CA ARG A 238 -5.34 0.74 30.92
C ARG A 238 -4.53 1.36 32.05
N ASP A 239 -3.33 0.84 32.27
CA ASP A 239 -2.43 1.23 33.35
C ASP A 239 -1.27 2.13 32.86
N GLY A 240 -1.26 2.47 31.55
CA GLY A 240 -0.24 3.31 30.91
C GLY A 240 1.18 2.74 30.91
N ALA A 241 1.33 1.45 31.23
CA ALA A 241 2.60 0.82 31.60
C ALA A 241 3.12 -0.18 30.55
N THR A 242 2.32 -0.57 29.56
CA THR A 242 2.68 -1.66 28.64
C THR A 242 3.08 -1.19 27.25
N GLY A 243 2.44 -0.14 26.71
CA GLY A 243 2.62 0.33 25.34
C GLY A 243 2.40 -0.71 24.24
N ARG A 244 1.86 -1.90 24.57
CA ARG A 244 1.76 -3.04 23.64
C ARG A 244 0.61 -2.87 22.66
N PHE A 245 0.68 -3.54 21.52
CA PHE A 245 -0.50 -3.71 20.69
C PHE A 245 -1.55 -4.57 21.44
N PRO A 246 -2.85 -4.23 21.38
CA PRO A 246 -3.89 -5.02 22.02
C PRO A 246 -4.02 -6.41 21.39
N HIS A 247 -4.37 -7.41 22.20
CA HIS A 247 -4.67 -8.76 21.73
C HIS A 247 -5.98 -8.74 20.92
N PRO A 248 -6.16 -9.64 19.95
CA PRO A 248 -7.40 -9.72 19.16
C PRO A 248 -8.66 -9.85 20.03
N SER A 249 -8.59 -10.63 21.11
CA SER A 249 -9.69 -10.84 22.05
C SER A 249 -10.06 -9.61 22.90
N GLU A 250 -9.19 -8.60 22.98
CA GLU A 250 -9.49 -7.30 23.60
C GLU A 250 -10.18 -6.37 22.59
N VAL A 251 -9.68 -6.35 21.34
CA VAL A 251 -10.22 -5.51 20.26
C VAL A 251 -11.60 -5.98 19.82
N ALA A 252 -11.82 -7.28 19.68
CA ALA A 252 -13.12 -7.86 19.29
C ALA A 252 -14.26 -7.49 20.27
N LYS A 253 -13.93 -7.35 21.57
CA LYS A 253 -14.88 -6.96 22.64
C LYS A 253 -15.06 -5.44 22.78
N CYS A 254 -14.35 -4.64 21.99
CA CYS A 254 -14.37 -3.19 22.07
C CYS A 254 -15.43 -2.62 21.11
N SER A 255 -16.31 -1.74 21.60
CA SER A 255 -17.37 -1.17 20.75
C SER A 255 -16.80 -0.28 19.64
N ILE A 256 -17.48 -0.23 18.49
CA ILE A 256 -17.08 0.59 17.35
C ILE A 256 -16.96 2.07 17.73
N GLU A 257 -17.85 2.56 18.58
CA GLU A 257 -17.85 3.94 19.09
C GLU A 257 -16.55 4.22 19.86
N LYS A 258 -16.15 3.30 20.76
CA LYS A 258 -14.88 3.43 21.50
C LYS A 258 -13.69 3.36 20.54
N LEU A 259 -13.64 2.38 19.63
CA LEU A 259 -12.56 2.25 18.64
C LEU A 259 -12.40 3.52 17.79
N ARG A 260 -13.51 4.18 17.42
CA ARG A 260 -13.51 5.43 16.66
C ARG A 260 -12.91 6.62 17.42
N THR A 261 -12.89 6.63 18.76
CA THR A 261 -12.27 7.72 19.54
C THR A 261 -10.77 7.87 19.26
N ALA A 262 -10.09 6.81 18.79
CA ALA A 262 -8.70 6.88 18.34
C ALA A 262 -8.49 7.67 17.03
N GLY A 263 -9.56 8.08 16.33
CA GLY A 263 -9.50 8.70 15.01
C GLY A 263 -9.71 7.72 13.85
N LEU A 264 -10.25 6.53 14.12
CA LEU A 264 -10.69 5.60 13.07
C LEU A 264 -11.98 6.09 12.42
N SER A 265 -12.12 5.85 11.11
CA SER A 265 -13.42 5.93 10.44
C SER A 265 -14.27 4.70 10.80
N GLN A 266 -15.59 4.83 10.65
CA GLN A 266 -16.56 3.74 10.86
C GLN A 266 -16.08 2.41 10.23
N ARG A 267 -15.77 2.44 8.94
CA ARG A 267 -15.31 1.26 8.19
C ARG A 267 -13.99 0.70 8.72
N LYS A 268 -13.01 1.54 9.09
CA LYS A 268 -11.75 1.05 9.66
C LYS A 268 -11.94 0.39 11.03
N ALA A 269 -12.83 0.92 11.87
CA ALA A 269 -13.19 0.28 13.13
C ALA A 269 -13.85 -1.09 12.90
N GLU A 270 -14.84 -1.18 12.00
CA GLU A 270 -15.47 -2.45 11.61
C GLU A 270 -14.46 -3.47 11.05
N TYR A 271 -13.53 -3.04 10.20
CA TYR A 271 -12.53 -3.92 9.58
C TYR A 271 -11.51 -4.43 10.61
N ILE A 272 -11.09 -3.59 11.56
CA ILE A 272 -10.14 -3.97 12.63
C ILE A 272 -10.84 -4.86 13.67
N GLN A 273 -12.10 -4.59 14.02
CA GLN A 273 -12.88 -5.47 14.90
C GLN A 273 -13.11 -6.84 14.25
N GLY A 274 -13.59 -6.89 13.00
CA GLY A 274 -13.82 -8.16 12.28
C GLY A 274 -12.54 -8.96 12.00
N LEU A 275 -11.39 -8.29 11.80
CA LEU A 275 -10.09 -8.94 11.77
C LEU A 275 -9.75 -9.55 13.15
N ALA A 276 -9.99 -8.81 14.23
CA ALA A 276 -9.73 -9.25 15.60
C ALA A 276 -10.62 -10.43 16.02
N GLU A 277 -11.88 -10.43 15.62
CA GLU A 277 -12.82 -11.55 15.79
C GLU A 277 -12.29 -12.83 15.14
N LYS A 278 -11.78 -12.74 13.90
CA LYS A 278 -11.23 -13.91 13.17
C LYS A 278 -9.96 -14.47 13.80
N PHE A 279 -9.08 -13.64 14.36
CA PHE A 279 -7.95 -14.13 15.16
C PHE A 279 -8.42 -14.73 16.49
N ALA A 280 -9.33 -14.06 17.22
CA ALA A 280 -9.86 -14.54 18.49
C ALA A 280 -10.67 -15.85 18.37
N ALA A 281 -11.27 -16.13 17.21
CA ALA A 281 -11.95 -17.38 16.88
C ALA A 281 -11.00 -18.47 16.32
N GLY A 282 -9.73 -18.15 16.04
CA GLY A 282 -8.75 -19.08 15.46
C GLY A 282 -8.88 -19.32 13.96
N GLU A 283 -9.80 -18.64 13.26
CA GLU A 283 -9.88 -18.67 11.78
C GLU A 283 -8.59 -18.14 11.12
N LEU A 284 -7.98 -17.14 11.76
CA LEU A 284 -6.65 -16.64 11.44
C LEU A 284 -5.73 -16.91 12.63
N SER A 285 -4.51 -17.34 12.37
CA SER A 285 -3.48 -17.54 13.40
C SER A 285 -2.09 -17.38 12.81
N ALA A 286 -1.09 -17.08 13.64
CA ALA A 286 0.29 -16.97 13.19
C ALA A 286 0.81 -18.30 12.59
N GLN A 287 0.38 -19.45 13.12
CA GLN A 287 0.74 -20.77 12.58
C GLN A 287 0.16 -20.97 11.17
N MET A 288 -1.13 -20.69 10.98
CA MET A 288 -1.78 -20.79 9.67
C MET A 288 -1.09 -19.88 8.64
N LEU A 289 -0.84 -18.61 8.99
CA LEU A 289 -0.17 -17.65 8.09
C LEU A 289 1.31 -18.00 7.80
N HIS A 290 1.95 -18.76 8.68
CA HIS A 290 3.27 -19.34 8.42
C HIS A 290 3.18 -20.46 7.37
N ASP A 291 2.28 -21.43 7.58
CA ASP A 291 2.31 -22.72 6.88
C ASP A 291 1.55 -22.77 5.55
N VAL A 292 0.46 -22.02 5.35
CA VAL A 292 -0.40 -22.21 4.17
C VAL A 292 0.27 -21.76 2.86
N PRO A 293 -0.04 -22.41 1.71
CA PRO A 293 0.37 -21.97 0.38
C PRO A 293 -0.05 -20.53 0.06
N TYR A 294 0.61 -19.91 -0.92
CA TYR A 294 0.37 -18.51 -1.26
C TYR A 294 -1.07 -18.21 -1.71
N ASP A 295 -1.67 -19.08 -2.54
CA ASP A 295 -3.03 -18.83 -3.04
C ASP A 295 -4.09 -18.98 -1.93
N GLU A 296 -3.93 -19.95 -1.03
CA GLU A 296 -4.79 -20.11 0.16
C GLU A 296 -4.61 -18.94 1.15
N LEU A 297 -3.38 -18.47 1.37
CA LEU A 297 -3.11 -17.25 2.14
C LEU A 297 -3.89 -16.06 1.55
N VAL A 298 -3.85 -15.91 0.23
CA VAL A 298 -4.49 -14.81 -0.49
C VAL A 298 -6.01 -14.90 -0.37
N GLU A 299 -6.60 -16.09 -0.54
CA GLU A 299 -8.03 -16.33 -0.37
C GLU A 299 -8.51 -15.97 1.04
N LYS A 300 -7.90 -16.55 2.08
CA LYS A 300 -8.32 -16.33 3.48
C LYS A 300 -8.20 -14.87 3.91
N LEU A 301 -7.17 -14.15 3.45
CA LEU A 301 -6.99 -12.74 3.82
C LEU A 301 -7.86 -11.78 3.00
N ILE A 302 -8.16 -12.07 1.72
CA ILE A 302 -9.13 -11.27 0.94
C ILE A 302 -10.55 -11.42 1.49
N ALA A 303 -10.89 -12.55 2.11
CA ALA A 303 -12.17 -12.74 2.79
C ALA A 303 -12.38 -11.79 4.00
N VAL A 304 -11.33 -11.12 4.49
CA VAL A 304 -11.45 -10.11 5.56
C VAL A 304 -11.87 -8.76 4.98
N ARG A 305 -13.05 -8.26 5.38
CA ARG A 305 -13.53 -6.91 5.02
C ARG A 305 -12.45 -5.87 5.35
N GLY A 306 -11.97 -5.16 4.32
CA GLY A 306 -10.93 -4.13 4.45
C GLY A 306 -9.56 -4.52 3.88
N LEU A 307 -9.32 -5.80 3.59
CA LEU A 307 -8.10 -6.26 2.91
C LEU A 307 -8.39 -6.57 1.43
N GLY A 308 -7.88 -5.73 0.53
CA GLY A 308 -7.88 -6.02 -0.91
C GLY A 308 -6.63 -6.80 -1.33
N ARG A 309 -6.66 -7.48 -2.49
CA ARG A 309 -5.54 -8.28 -3.04
C ARG A 309 -4.18 -7.60 -2.90
N TRP A 310 -4.05 -6.33 -3.31
CA TRP A 310 -2.80 -5.57 -3.16
C TRP A 310 -2.31 -5.47 -1.71
N SER A 311 -3.19 -5.21 -0.74
CA SER A 311 -2.81 -5.15 0.68
C SER A 311 -2.35 -6.51 1.21
N VAL A 312 -2.94 -7.59 0.70
CA VAL A 312 -2.56 -8.98 1.04
C VAL A 312 -1.22 -9.36 0.40
N GLU A 313 -0.98 -8.95 -0.85
CA GLU A 313 0.31 -9.09 -1.54
C GLU A 313 1.42 -8.32 -0.80
N MET A 314 1.16 -7.08 -0.37
CA MET A 314 2.10 -6.30 0.44
C MET A 314 2.35 -6.95 1.81
N PHE A 315 1.33 -7.53 2.46
CA PHE A 315 1.51 -8.26 3.71
C PHE A 315 2.32 -9.55 3.52
N ALA A 316 2.07 -10.32 2.46
CA ALA A 316 2.84 -11.52 2.14
C ALA A 316 4.33 -11.20 1.85
N CYS A 317 4.57 -10.13 1.08
CA CYS A 317 5.92 -9.65 0.76
C CYS A 317 6.67 -9.09 1.98
N PHE A 318 6.07 -8.17 2.74
CA PHE A 318 6.77 -7.40 3.79
C PHE A 318 6.54 -7.91 5.21
N GLY A 319 5.34 -8.42 5.52
CA GLY A 319 4.97 -8.94 6.84
C GLY A 319 5.38 -10.41 7.02
N LEU A 320 5.10 -11.25 6.02
CA LEU A 320 5.48 -12.67 6.02
C LEU A 320 6.84 -12.95 5.38
N LYS A 321 7.48 -11.95 4.76
CA LYS A 321 8.79 -12.04 4.10
C LYS A 321 8.85 -13.15 3.03
N ARG A 322 7.73 -13.41 2.35
CA ARG A 322 7.68 -14.35 1.21
C ARG A 322 8.39 -13.68 0.02
N MET A 323 9.37 -14.35 -0.57
CA MET A 323 10.18 -13.82 -1.67
C MET A 323 9.62 -14.12 -3.06
N ASP A 324 8.60 -14.97 -3.19
CA ASP A 324 7.97 -15.29 -4.49
C ASP A 324 6.59 -14.62 -4.71
N VAL A 325 6.42 -13.37 -4.25
CA VAL A 325 5.16 -12.60 -4.37
C VAL A 325 5.30 -11.54 -5.46
N PHE A 326 4.23 -11.35 -6.25
CA PHE A 326 4.23 -10.34 -7.32
C PHE A 326 2.87 -9.64 -7.45
N SER A 327 2.87 -8.30 -7.43
CA SER A 327 1.65 -7.49 -7.53
C SER A 327 1.53 -6.79 -8.88
N VAL A 328 0.74 -7.38 -9.79
CA VAL A 328 0.40 -6.76 -11.09
C VAL A 328 -0.49 -5.52 -10.94
N GLY A 329 -1.19 -5.39 -9.79
CA GLY A 329 -2.05 -4.27 -9.47
C GLY A 329 -1.32 -3.01 -8.96
N ASP A 330 -0.04 -3.12 -8.59
CA ASP A 330 0.71 -1.97 -8.08
C ASP A 330 1.15 -1.04 -9.21
N LEU A 331 0.65 0.21 -9.18
CA LEU A 331 0.96 1.22 -10.20
C LEU A 331 2.43 1.66 -10.18
N GLY A 332 3.14 1.52 -9.06
CA GLY A 332 4.59 1.74 -8.95
C GLY A 332 5.38 0.62 -9.63
N VAL A 333 5.04 -0.64 -9.38
CA VAL A 333 5.65 -1.81 -10.04
C VAL A 333 5.39 -1.75 -11.55
N GLN A 334 4.15 -1.51 -11.99
CA GLN A 334 3.82 -1.29 -13.41
C GLN A 334 4.71 -0.22 -14.06
N ARG A 335 4.94 0.89 -13.35
CA ARG A 335 5.72 2.03 -13.82
C ARG A 335 7.21 1.72 -13.89
N GLY A 336 7.74 1.05 -12.87
CA GLY A 336 9.13 0.56 -12.82
C GLY A 336 9.43 -0.48 -13.89
N MET A 337 8.52 -1.45 -14.11
CA MET A 337 8.67 -2.44 -15.18
C MET A 337 8.62 -1.80 -16.57
N ALA A 338 7.72 -0.84 -16.79
CA ALA A 338 7.67 -0.12 -18.07
C ALA A 338 8.98 0.62 -18.35
N ALA A 339 9.55 1.29 -17.35
CA ALA A 339 10.87 1.92 -17.44
C ALA A 339 12.00 0.88 -17.69
N PHE A 340 12.00 -0.24 -16.96
CA PHE A 340 12.99 -1.31 -17.07
C PHE A 340 13.00 -2.03 -18.44
N VAL A 341 11.90 -1.96 -19.20
CA VAL A 341 11.85 -2.42 -20.61
C VAL A 341 11.92 -1.27 -21.63
N GLY A 342 12.44 -0.10 -21.22
CA GLY A 342 12.72 1.04 -22.11
C GLY A 342 11.48 1.82 -22.60
N ARG A 343 10.30 1.65 -21.99
CA ARG A 343 9.10 2.43 -22.37
C ARG A 343 9.16 3.83 -21.76
N ASP A 344 8.94 4.85 -22.58
CA ASP A 344 8.81 6.24 -22.13
C ASP A 344 7.58 6.44 -21.22
N VAL A 345 7.85 6.43 -19.91
CA VAL A 345 6.87 6.58 -18.84
C VAL A 345 6.14 7.93 -18.90
N ALA A 346 6.80 8.99 -19.37
CA ALA A 346 6.21 10.32 -19.45
C ALA A 346 5.20 10.42 -20.61
N LYS A 347 5.52 9.82 -21.76
CA LYS A 347 4.58 9.67 -22.89
C LYS A 347 3.40 8.76 -22.53
N LEU A 348 3.61 7.70 -21.74
CA LEU A 348 2.53 6.84 -21.23
C LEU A 348 1.58 7.61 -20.30
N LYS A 349 2.11 8.46 -19.40
CA LYS A 349 1.32 9.34 -18.51
C LYS A 349 0.48 10.38 -19.26
N ALA A 350 0.84 10.75 -20.49
CA ALA A 350 0.13 11.76 -21.29
C ALA A 350 -1.08 11.21 -22.06
N LYS A 351 -1.13 9.89 -22.33
CA LYS A 351 -2.30 9.26 -22.96
C LYS A 351 -3.37 9.03 -21.90
N GLY A 352 -4.39 9.90 -21.85
CA GLY A 352 -5.45 9.95 -20.83
C GLY A 352 -6.46 8.79 -20.81
N GLY A 353 -6.00 7.55 -20.97
CA GLY A 353 -6.77 6.33 -20.72
C GLY A 353 -6.64 5.83 -19.28
N LYS A 354 -7.20 4.65 -19.02
CA LYS A 354 -7.09 3.95 -17.73
C LYS A 354 -5.61 3.64 -17.44
N TRP A 355 -5.09 4.14 -16.31
CA TRP A 355 -3.67 4.02 -15.92
C TRP A 355 -3.17 2.58 -15.96
N LYS A 356 -2.39 2.24 -16.99
CA LYS A 356 -1.81 0.90 -17.21
C LYS A 356 -0.52 1.04 -18.02
N TYR A 357 0.63 1.06 -17.34
CA TYR A 357 1.94 1.30 -17.97
C TYR A 357 2.46 0.08 -18.76
N MET A 358 2.03 -1.11 -18.33
CA MET A 358 2.38 -2.42 -18.89
C MET A 358 1.14 -3.32 -18.82
N SER A 359 1.00 -4.30 -19.73
CA SER A 359 -0.13 -5.23 -19.65
C SER A 359 0.04 -6.21 -18.48
N GLU A 360 -1.05 -6.73 -17.92
CA GLU A 360 -0.95 -7.70 -16.82
C GLU A 360 -0.28 -9.00 -17.28
N GLN A 361 -0.46 -9.38 -18.55
CA GLN A 361 0.25 -10.49 -19.17
C GLN A 361 1.74 -10.17 -19.35
N ASP A 362 2.09 -9.00 -19.92
CA ASP A 362 3.49 -8.54 -20.06
C ASP A 362 4.23 -8.61 -18.70
N MET A 363 3.55 -8.22 -17.61
CA MET A 363 4.09 -8.24 -16.26
C MET A 363 4.28 -9.67 -15.74
N LEU A 364 3.33 -10.57 -15.95
CA LEU A 364 3.42 -11.97 -15.54
C LEU A 364 4.52 -12.69 -16.32
N ASP A 365 4.56 -12.52 -17.64
CA ASP A 365 5.54 -13.14 -18.52
C ASP A 365 6.97 -12.69 -18.18
N LEU A 366 7.18 -11.40 -17.91
CA LEU A 366 8.49 -10.89 -17.50
C LEU A 366 8.85 -11.28 -16.06
N SER A 367 7.92 -11.16 -15.10
CA SER A 367 8.21 -11.49 -13.70
C SER A 367 8.40 -12.99 -13.46
N SER A 368 7.76 -13.87 -14.25
CA SER A 368 7.89 -15.33 -14.13
C SER A 368 9.34 -15.82 -14.17
N LYS A 369 10.19 -15.15 -14.96
CA LYS A 369 11.61 -15.47 -15.15
C LYS A 369 12.45 -15.33 -13.87
N PHE A 370 11.99 -14.47 -12.96
CA PHE A 370 12.67 -14.19 -11.68
C PHE A 370 12.10 -15.01 -10.52
N ALA A 371 11.27 -16.03 -10.79
CA ALA A 371 10.80 -16.96 -9.76
C ALA A 371 11.94 -17.91 -9.35
N PRO A 372 12.20 -18.11 -8.04
CA PRO A 372 11.27 -17.90 -6.94
C PRO A 372 11.49 -16.60 -6.12
N TYR A 373 12.11 -15.58 -6.71
CA TYR A 373 12.52 -14.34 -6.03
C TYR A 373 11.76 -13.09 -6.53
N ARG A 374 10.53 -13.28 -7.01
CA ARG A 374 9.69 -12.23 -7.61
C ARG A 374 9.43 -11.03 -6.71
N SER A 375 9.44 -11.18 -5.38
CA SER A 375 9.32 -10.06 -4.44
C SER A 375 10.53 -9.14 -4.45
N LEU A 376 11.75 -9.67 -4.68
CA LEU A 376 12.95 -8.86 -4.80
C LEU A 376 12.96 -8.11 -6.14
N PHE A 377 12.59 -8.78 -7.23
CA PHE A 377 12.40 -8.13 -8.53
C PHE A 377 11.35 -7.02 -8.46
N MET A 378 10.17 -7.30 -7.88
CA MET A 378 9.12 -6.32 -7.59
C MET A 378 9.64 -5.14 -6.76
N TRP A 379 10.44 -5.42 -5.72
CA TRP A 379 11.03 -4.39 -4.88
C TRP A 379 11.98 -3.48 -5.66
N LEU A 380 12.82 -4.05 -6.53
CA LEU A 380 13.72 -3.31 -7.42
C LEU A 380 12.97 -2.43 -8.41
N MET A 381 11.76 -2.80 -8.87
CA MET A 381 10.98 -1.95 -9.79
C MET A 381 10.58 -0.61 -9.16
N TRP A 382 10.29 -0.54 -7.85
CA TRP A 382 10.12 0.76 -7.15
C TRP A 382 11.44 1.54 -7.04
N ARG A 383 12.61 0.91 -7.22
CA ARG A 383 13.94 1.56 -7.22
C ARG A 383 14.35 2.08 -8.61
N VAL A 384 13.78 1.51 -9.67
CA VAL A 384 13.93 2.01 -11.06
C VAL A 384 13.34 3.41 -11.19
N GLU A 385 12.17 3.67 -10.58
CA GLU A 385 11.60 5.03 -10.55
C GLU A 385 12.50 6.06 -9.85
N GLU A 386 13.24 5.61 -8.83
CA GLU A 386 14.18 6.42 -8.04
C GLU A 386 15.64 6.31 -8.55
N THR A 387 15.84 5.90 -9.81
CA THR A 387 17.15 5.76 -10.46
C THR A 387 17.10 6.31 -11.89
N ASP A 388 18.16 6.98 -12.34
CA ASP A 388 18.24 7.40 -13.74
C ASP A 388 18.48 6.18 -14.63
N VAL A 389 17.52 5.88 -15.49
CA VAL A 389 17.48 4.65 -16.30
C VAL A 389 18.52 4.69 -17.44
N SER A 390 19.06 5.87 -17.75
CA SER A 390 20.21 6.05 -18.67
C SER A 390 21.52 5.40 -18.20
N THR A 391 21.51 4.74 -17.04
CA THR A 391 22.64 3.95 -16.50
C THR A 391 22.41 2.43 -16.59
N MET A 392 21.40 1.98 -17.36
CA MET A 392 21.02 0.56 -17.54
C MET A 392 21.00 0.13 -19.02
N GLU A 393 21.54 0.96 -19.92
CA GLU A 393 21.83 0.65 -21.33
C GLU A 393 23.27 0.10 -21.46
#